data_AF-A0A7K4IFJ1-F1
#
_entry.id   AF-A0A7K4IFJ1-F1
#
_cell.length_a   1.000
_cell.length_b   1.000
_cell.length_c   1.000
_cell.angle_alpha   90.00
_cell.angle_beta   90.00
_cell.angle_gamma   90.00
#
_symmetry.space_group_name_H-M   'P 1'
#
loop_
_entity.id
_entity.type
_entity.pdbx_description
1 polymer ?
#
loop_
_entity_poly.entity_id
_entity_poly.type
_entity_poly.pdbx_seq_one_letter_code
_entity_poly.pdbx_strand_id
1 'polypeptide(L)'
;MSDAGGAARRSQWIDASKGIGLLCVITVHSMIPDINPVTIHLSSFTIPLFFILAGLTYNSDAHRYDLRHFVMSRGRQYLIPYFMLYLLTLVLFSLLQPYVATYLTPDQLLFWFFYGSGPPDAATHLWFLPVMYFGLVLFALIDRLTAHLPTASRIPFLFLLPFLASVVEATLSLQGSLVPWHLNAVLISTTFSLIGNQLRRLNGLNEWSIGSAARDLALASAGTMVLLLLSSVNGFTDIAVDNTGASVWLYMVNGTMGSAIVFTVAGHVARSGGRVRGSLVSLGNYSQEVYEIHPIMFYLVPVSLVLLGWTSTQIAACHSIFWPLRLVIGTGVSFLAAKKVISRHRITRLMFRGSTAERKPPLPSTRPTGSQS
;
A
#
# COMPACT_ATOMS: atom_id res chain seq x y z
N MET A 1 28.68 11.88 17.52
CA MET A 1 27.31 12.15 18.05
C MET A 1 26.31 12.63 16.98
N SER A 2 26.69 12.83 15.71
CA SER A 2 25.82 13.20 14.58
C SER A 2 25.02 12.04 13.98
N ASP A 3 25.47 10.79 14.12
CA ASP A 3 24.89 9.64 13.40
C ASP A 3 23.52 9.18 13.92
N ALA A 4 23.26 9.32 15.23
CA ALA A 4 21.98 8.93 15.82
C ALA A 4 20.83 9.83 15.32
N GLY A 5 21.07 11.14 15.18
CA GLY A 5 20.09 12.09 14.65
C GLY A 5 19.83 11.92 13.15
N GLY A 6 20.82 11.45 12.38
CA GLY A 6 20.66 11.10 10.96
C GLY A 6 19.86 9.81 10.76
N ALA A 7 20.16 8.78 11.56
CA ALA A 7 19.44 7.50 11.50
C ALA A 7 17.95 7.63 11.90
N ALA A 8 17.65 8.37 12.96
CA ALA A 8 16.27 8.60 13.41
C ALA A 8 15.44 9.35 12.35
N ARG A 9 16.01 10.39 11.74
CA ARG A 9 15.36 11.17 10.68
C ARG A 9 15.16 10.35 9.39
N ARG A 10 16.14 9.51 9.03
CA ARG A 10 16.03 8.52 7.95
C ARG A 10 14.84 7.56 8.13
N SER A 11 14.57 7.10 9.35
CA SER A 11 13.38 6.27 9.60
C SER A 11 12.08 7.07 9.45
N GLN A 12 12.07 8.34 9.86
CA GLN A 12 10.86 9.16 9.91
C GLN A 12 10.29 9.49 8.53
N TRP A 13 11.11 9.82 7.53
CA TRP A 13 10.58 10.12 6.19
C TRP A 13 10.01 8.89 5.50
N ILE A 14 10.56 7.70 5.76
CA ILE A 14 10.04 6.43 5.25
C ILE A 14 8.67 6.14 5.87
N ASP A 15 8.55 6.28 7.18
CA ASP A 15 7.27 6.08 7.87
C ASP A 15 6.25 7.16 7.49
N ALA A 16 6.68 8.41 7.33
CA ALA A 16 5.81 9.48 6.81
C ALA A 16 5.32 9.18 5.39
N SER A 17 6.17 8.64 4.51
CA SER A 17 5.79 8.21 3.16
C SER A 17 4.69 7.14 3.20
N LYS A 18 4.83 6.14 4.09
CA LYS A 18 3.77 5.13 4.31
C LYS A 18 2.49 5.75 4.84
N GLY A 19 2.59 6.73 5.74
CA GLY A 19 1.45 7.46 6.26
C GLY A 19 0.70 8.23 5.18
N ILE A 20 1.42 8.96 4.32
CA ILE A 20 0.84 9.68 3.17
C ILE A 20 0.19 8.68 2.20
N GLY A 21 0.92 7.62 1.83
CA GLY A 21 0.38 6.57 0.96
C GLY A 21 -0.90 5.94 1.51
N LEU A 22 -0.94 5.66 2.82
CA LEU A 22 -2.11 5.07 3.44
C LEU A 22 -3.32 6.02 3.41
N LEU A 23 -3.10 7.32 3.65
CA LEU A 23 -4.17 8.32 3.50
C LEU A 23 -4.70 8.37 2.07
N CYS A 24 -3.82 8.27 1.07
CA CYS A 24 -4.24 8.20 -0.33
C CYS A 24 -5.10 6.95 -0.60
N VAL A 25 -4.74 5.77 -0.06
CA VAL A 25 -5.54 4.54 -0.20
C VAL A 25 -6.93 4.73 0.38
N ILE A 26 -7.01 5.18 1.63
CA ILE A 26 -8.29 5.34 2.33
C ILE A 26 -9.13 6.41 1.63
N THR A 27 -8.51 7.46 1.06
CA THR A 27 -9.21 8.45 0.26
C THR A 27 -9.86 7.82 -0.97
N VAL A 28 -9.10 7.03 -1.74
CA VAL A 28 -9.64 6.31 -2.91
C VAL A 28 -10.80 5.39 -2.48
N HIS A 29 -10.60 4.53 -1.49
CA HIS A 29 -11.64 3.61 -1.05
C HIS A 29 -12.86 4.29 -0.41
N SER A 30 -12.72 5.51 0.11
CA SER A 30 -13.85 6.28 0.64
C SER A 30 -14.77 6.81 -0.46
N MET A 31 -14.28 6.90 -1.70
CA MET A 31 -14.99 7.43 -2.87
C MET A 31 -15.51 6.32 -3.79
N ILE A 32 -14.82 5.18 -3.91
CA ILE A 32 -15.27 4.02 -4.71
C ILE A 32 -16.71 3.63 -4.31
N PRO A 33 -17.61 3.38 -5.28
CA PRO A 33 -17.35 3.11 -6.69
C PRO A 33 -17.22 4.36 -7.60
N ASP A 34 -17.22 5.57 -7.06
CA ASP A 34 -17.16 6.79 -7.87
C ASP A 34 -15.77 6.96 -8.53
N ILE A 35 -15.71 6.79 -9.85
CA ILE A 35 -14.53 7.09 -10.66
C ILE A 35 -14.56 8.58 -11.02
N ASN A 36 -13.62 9.34 -10.45
CA ASN A 36 -13.51 10.79 -10.60
C ASN A 36 -12.01 11.17 -10.67
N PRO A 37 -11.67 12.45 -10.94
CA PRO A 37 -10.27 12.85 -11.06
C PRO A 37 -9.41 12.47 -9.84
N VAL A 38 -9.94 12.61 -8.62
CA VAL A 38 -9.19 12.24 -7.40
C VAL A 38 -8.87 10.75 -7.38
N THR A 39 -9.85 9.89 -7.66
CA THR A 39 -9.62 8.44 -7.67
C THR A 39 -8.68 8.01 -8.80
N ILE A 40 -8.80 8.60 -9.99
CA ILE A 40 -7.86 8.39 -11.12
C ILE A 40 -6.43 8.74 -10.73
N HIS A 41 -6.21 9.94 -10.18
CA HIS A 41 -4.87 10.41 -9.87
C HIS A 41 -4.23 9.64 -8.71
N LEU A 42 -4.97 9.40 -7.63
CA LEU A 42 -4.42 8.70 -6.47
C LEU A 42 -4.20 7.21 -6.73
N SER A 43 -5.09 6.54 -7.48
CA SER A 43 -4.91 5.11 -7.76
C SER A 43 -3.69 4.83 -8.65
N SER A 44 -3.29 5.80 -9.50
CA SER A 44 -2.16 5.68 -10.42
C SER A 44 -0.79 5.49 -9.76
N PHE A 45 -0.63 5.79 -8.47
CA PHE A 45 0.67 5.68 -7.78
C PHE A 45 0.64 5.18 -6.34
N THR A 46 -0.52 5.18 -5.68
CA THR A 46 -0.58 4.92 -4.25
C THR A 46 -0.15 3.49 -3.89
N ILE A 47 -0.60 2.48 -4.64
CA ILE A 47 -0.16 1.09 -4.44
C ILE A 47 1.32 0.92 -4.86
N PRO A 48 1.76 1.41 -6.03
CA PRO A 48 3.17 1.41 -6.43
C PRO A 48 4.14 1.94 -5.35
N LEU A 49 3.76 3.00 -4.65
CA LEU A 49 4.53 3.59 -3.54
C LEU A 49 4.91 2.55 -2.48
N PHE A 50 3.99 1.67 -2.08
CA PHE A 50 4.29 0.65 -1.07
C PHE A 50 5.25 -0.42 -1.59
N PHE A 51 5.13 -0.83 -2.86
CA PHE A 51 6.07 -1.76 -3.49
C PHE A 51 7.47 -1.14 -3.64
N ILE A 52 7.56 0.12 -4.07
CA ILE A 52 8.82 0.86 -4.14
C ILE A 52 9.44 0.99 -2.75
N LEU A 53 8.68 1.34 -1.71
CA LEU A 53 9.18 1.40 -0.34
C LEU A 53 9.68 0.05 0.17
N ALA A 54 9.02 -1.05 -0.19
CA ALA A 54 9.45 -2.39 0.18
C ALA A 54 10.80 -2.75 -0.47
N GLY A 55 10.97 -2.45 -1.76
CA GLY A 55 12.24 -2.61 -2.47
C GLY A 55 13.35 -1.69 -1.98
N LEU A 56 13.02 -0.44 -1.66
CA LEU A 56 13.94 0.56 -1.11
C LEU A 56 14.51 0.13 0.25
N THR A 57 13.64 -0.39 1.12
CA THR A 57 14.03 -0.82 2.47
C THR A 57 14.62 -2.23 2.52
N TYR A 58 14.53 -2.99 1.43
CA TYR A 58 15.13 -4.33 1.32
C TYR A 58 16.66 -4.30 1.43
N ASN A 59 17.18 -5.02 2.40
CA ASN A 59 18.62 -5.17 2.62
C ASN A 59 19.15 -6.36 1.80
N SER A 60 19.71 -6.10 0.61
CA SER A 60 20.27 -7.14 -0.26
C SER A 60 21.34 -7.98 0.43
N ASP A 61 22.26 -7.36 1.17
CA ASP A 61 23.39 -8.08 1.77
C ASP A 61 22.94 -9.04 2.86
N ALA A 62 21.97 -8.63 3.68
CA ALA A 62 21.45 -9.47 4.76
C ALA A 62 20.65 -10.68 4.26
N HIS A 63 19.96 -10.57 3.12
CA HIS A 63 19.04 -11.62 2.65
C HIS A 63 19.60 -12.47 1.51
N ARG A 64 20.72 -12.08 0.89
CA ARG A 64 21.37 -12.82 -0.20
C ARG A 64 21.71 -14.25 0.18
N TYR A 65 22.16 -14.48 1.42
CA TYR A 65 22.61 -15.78 1.91
C TYR A 65 21.53 -16.57 2.65
N ASP A 66 20.40 -15.94 3.00
CA ASP A 66 19.31 -16.59 3.73
C ASP A 66 17.93 -16.23 3.15
N LEU A 67 17.77 -16.57 1.87
CA LEU A 67 16.50 -16.40 1.17
C LEU A 67 15.37 -17.19 1.85
N ARG A 68 15.68 -18.33 2.47
CA ARG A 68 14.69 -19.14 3.18
C ARG A 68 14.10 -18.37 4.36
N HIS A 69 14.93 -17.78 5.21
CA HIS A 69 14.45 -16.94 6.31
C HIS A 69 13.67 -15.73 5.80
N PHE A 70 14.11 -15.10 4.70
CA PHE A 70 13.34 -14.03 4.07
C PHE A 70 11.94 -14.48 3.65
N VAL A 71 11.84 -15.58 2.89
CA VAL A 71 10.56 -16.16 2.44
C VAL A 71 9.67 -16.49 3.63
N MET A 72 10.18 -17.16 4.66
CA MET A 72 9.38 -17.52 5.84
C MET A 72 8.94 -16.28 6.64
N SER A 73 9.81 -15.29 6.82
CA SER A 73 9.49 -14.07 7.57
C SER A 73 8.43 -13.21 6.86
N ARG A 74 8.53 -13.07 5.53
CA ARG A 74 7.51 -12.37 4.72
C ARG A 74 6.22 -13.16 4.58
N GLY A 75 6.30 -14.49 4.49
CA GLY A 75 5.14 -15.37 4.49
C GLY A 75 4.36 -15.23 5.79
N ARG A 76 5.05 -15.20 6.94
CA ARG A 76 4.42 -14.87 8.23
C ARG A 76 3.76 -13.49 8.18
N GLN A 77 4.49 -12.46 7.74
CA GLN A 77 4.00 -11.08 7.75
C GLN A 77 2.73 -10.85 6.90
N TYR A 78 2.61 -11.52 5.75
CA TYR A 78 1.56 -11.22 4.77
C TYR A 78 0.55 -12.35 4.58
N LEU A 79 1.00 -13.60 4.49
CA LEU A 79 0.08 -14.73 4.27
C LEU A 79 -0.71 -15.10 5.53
N ILE A 80 -0.12 -15.01 6.73
CA ILE A 80 -0.90 -15.25 7.96
C ILE A 80 -2.06 -14.25 8.06
N PRO A 81 -1.84 -12.91 7.94
CA PRO A 81 -2.96 -11.99 7.93
C PRO A 81 -3.97 -12.23 6.82
N TYR A 82 -3.52 -12.50 5.61
CA TYR A 82 -4.40 -12.88 4.50
C TYR A 82 -5.33 -14.03 4.90
N PHE A 83 -4.77 -15.16 5.34
CA PHE A 83 -5.55 -16.34 5.69
C PHE A 83 -6.46 -16.13 6.90
N MET A 84 -5.99 -15.45 7.95
CA MET A 84 -6.80 -15.23 9.15
C MET A 84 -7.94 -14.23 8.92
N LEU A 85 -7.68 -13.15 8.19
CA LEU A 85 -8.71 -12.16 7.85
C LEU A 85 -9.73 -12.74 6.88
N TYR A 86 -9.28 -13.54 5.92
CA TYR A 86 -10.18 -14.23 5.01
C TYR A 86 -11.10 -15.21 5.75
N LEU A 87 -10.53 -16.04 6.61
CA LEU A 87 -11.29 -16.97 7.45
C LEU A 87 -12.30 -16.23 8.33
N LEU A 88 -11.92 -15.08 8.91
CA LEU A 88 -12.84 -14.25 9.66
C LEU A 88 -14.00 -13.76 8.78
N THR A 89 -13.73 -13.24 7.59
CA THR A 89 -14.76 -12.81 6.63
C THR A 89 -15.69 -13.97 6.27
N LEU A 90 -15.15 -15.16 6.03
CA LEU A 90 -15.93 -16.36 5.70
C LEU A 90 -16.86 -16.76 6.85
N VAL A 91 -16.36 -16.77 8.09
CA VAL A 91 -17.17 -17.06 9.27
C VAL A 91 -18.27 -15.99 9.44
N LEU A 92 -17.92 -14.71 9.32
CA LEU A 92 -18.89 -13.61 9.44
C LEU A 92 -19.98 -13.71 8.37
N PHE A 93 -19.63 -13.95 7.11
CA PHE A 93 -20.60 -14.06 6.01
C PHE A 93 -21.52 -15.27 6.20
N SER A 94 -20.96 -16.41 6.63
CA SER A 94 -21.75 -17.61 6.90
C SER A 94 -22.77 -17.41 8.03
N LEU A 95 -22.39 -16.67 9.08
CA LEU A 95 -23.28 -16.38 10.20
C LEU A 95 -24.33 -15.31 9.85
N LEU A 96 -23.99 -14.35 8.99
CA LEU A 96 -24.87 -13.25 8.61
C LEU A 96 -25.82 -13.58 7.46
N GLN A 97 -25.49 -14.54 6.60
CA GLN A 97 -26.28 -14.92 5.42
C GLN A 97 -27.78 -15.12 5.70
N PRO A 98 -28.22 -15.76 6.81
CA PRO A 98 -29.65 -15.94 7.08
C PRO A 98 -30.40 -14.63 7.42
N TYR A 99 -29.66 -13.58 7.80
CA TYR A 99 -30.22 -12.34 8.35
C TYR A 99 -30.05 -11.14 7.41
N VAL A 100 -29.02 -11.15 6.57
CA VAL A 100 -28.66 -10.02 5.70
C VAL A 100 -28.19 -10.58 4.36
N ALA A 101 -28.66 -9.96 3.28
CA ALA A 101 -28.14 -10.26 1.95
C ALA A 101 -26.66 -9.83 1.86
N THR A 102 -25.76 -10.81 1.91
CA THR A 102 -24.34 -10.60 1.62
C THR A 102 -24.15 -10.50 0.10
N TYR A 103 -23.19 -9.68 -0.35
CA TYR A 103 -22.90 -9.53 -1.79
C TYR A 103 -22.18 -10.76 -2.40
N LEU A 104 -21.68 -11.67 -1.55
CA LEU A 104 -21.19 -12.99 -1.93
C LEU A 104 -21.77 -14.05 -1.00
N THR A 105 -22.05 -15.22 -1.56
CA THR A 105 -22.34 -16.42 -0.76
C THR A 105 -21.05 -17.01 -0.17
N PRO A 106 -21.11 -17.81 0.91
CA PRO A 106 -19.92 -18.45 1.49
C PRO A 106 -19.15 -19.34 0.50
N ASP A 107 -19.83 -20.01 -0.43
CA ASP A 107 -19.23 -20.83 -1.48
C ASP A 107 -18.51 -19.99 -2.54
N GLN A 108 -19.10 -18.86 -2.98
CA GLN A 108 -18.45 -17.91 -3.86
C GLN A 108 -17.20 -17.31 -3.21
N LEU A 109 -17.31 -16.93 -1.93
CA LEU A 109 -16.17 -16.47 -1.16
C LEU A 109 -15.10 -17.58 -1.15
N LEU A 110 -15.42 -18.80 -0.73
CA LEU A 110 -14.46 -19.91 -0.75
C LEU A 110 -13.80 -20.16 -2.12
N PHE A 111 -14.51 -20.00 -3.23
CA PHE A 111 -13.91 -20.05 -4.56
C PHE A 111 -12.87 -18.95 -4.77
N TRP A 112 -13.24 -17.69 -4.54
CA TRP A 112 -12.37 -16.53 -4.73
C TRP A 112 -11.13 -16.58 -3.84
N PHE A 113 -11.27 -17.12 -2.63
CA PHE A 113 -10.16 -17.42 -1.74
C PHE A 113 -9.06 -18.26 -2.38
N PHE A 114 -9.44 -19.40 -2.97
CA PHE A 114 -8.51 -20.36 -3.57
C PHE A 114 -8.04 -19.91 -4.94
N TYR A 115 -8.90 -19.20 -5.67
CA TYR A 115 -8.55 -18.56 -6.92
C TYR A 115 -7.49 -17.46 -6.70
N GLY A 116 -7.46 -16.86 -5.50
CA GLY A 116 -6.49 -15.84 -5.12
C GLY A 116 -6.80 -14.47 -5.70
N SER A 117 -8.03 -14.26 -6.19
CA SER A 117 -8.55 -13.00 -6.70
C SER A 117 -9.94 -12.75 -6.12
N GLY A 118 -10.50 -11.55 -6.29
CA GLY A 118 -11.89 -11.29 -5.95
C GLY A 118 -12.79 -11.24 -7.19
N PRO A 119 -14.12 -11.28 -7.00
CA PRO A 119 -15.04 -11.02 -8.10
C PRO A 119 -14.79 -9.62 -8.68
N PRO A 120 -14.98 -9.40 -9.99
CA PRO A 120 -14.69 -8.12 -10.65
C PRO A 120 -15.31 -6.90 -9.95
N ASP A 121 -16.52 -7.05 -9.40
CA ASP A 121 -17.26 -5.95 -8.76
C ASP A 121 -17.07 -5.89 -7.23
N ALA A 122 -16.27 -6.79 -6.66
CA ALA A 122 -16.13 -6.96 -5.22
C ALA A 122 -14.74 -7.50 -4.82
N ALA A 123 -13.70 -7.03 -5.51
CA ALA A 123 -12.32 -7.37 -5.16
C ALA A 123 -12.01 -6.98 -3.71
N THR A 124 -11.66 -7.97 -2.89
CA THR A 124 -11.37 -7.73 -1.48
C THR A 124 -10.01 -7.04 -1.36
N HIS A 125 -9.89 -5.97 -0.58
CA HIS A 125 -8.60 -5.27 -0.33
C HIS A 125 -7.47 -6.20 0.16
N LEU A 126 -7.81 -7.39 0.67
CA LEU A 126 -6.84 -8.40 1.08
C LEU A 126 -5.94 -8.89 -0.07
N TRP A 127 -6.31 -8.67 -1.35
CA TRP A 127 -5.52 -9.03 -2.54
C TRP A 127 -4.07 -8.50 -2.49
N PHE A 128 -3.84 -7.35 -1.84
CA PHE A 128 -2.54 -6.71 -1.77
C PHE A 128 -1.52 -7.54 -0.97
N LEU A 129 -1.96 -8.32 0.03
CA LEU A 129 -1.09 -9.12 0.89
C LEU A 129 -0.38 -10.26 0.12
N PRO A 130 -1.07 -11.16 -0.61
CA PRO A 130 -0.40 -12.17 -1.42
C PRO A 130 0.43 -11.53 -2.55
N VAL A 131 -0.04 -10.45 -3.19
CA VAL A 131 0.75 -9.76 -4.23
C VAL A 131 2.06 -9.21 -3.65
N MET A 132 2.02 -8.55 -2.50
CA MET A 132 3.22 -8.07 -1.81
C MET A 132 4.16 -9.23 -1.44
N TYR A 133 3.62 -10.34 -0.94
CA TYR A 133 4.44 -11.51 -0.60
C TYR A 133 5.14 -12.10 -1.84
N PHE A 134 4.38 -12.50 -2.85
CA PHE A 134 4.93 -13.14 -4.05
C PHE A 134 5.83 -12.18 -4.84
N GLY A 135 5.47 -10.90 -4.92
CA GLY A 135 6.28 -9.87 -5.56
C GLY A 135 7.63 -9.69 -4.87
N LEU A 136 7.67 -9.68 -3.53
CA LEU A 136 8.92 -9.60 -2.77
C LEU A 136 9.76 -10.87 -2.89
N VAL A 137 9.14 -12.05 -2.94
CA VAL A 137 9.86 -13.32 -3.14
C VAL A 137 10.50 -13.35 -4.52
N LEU A 138 9.76 -12.99 -5.58
CA LEU A 138 10.28 -12.93 -6.93
C LEU A 138 11.40 -11.87 -7.06
N PHE A 139 11.20 -10.69 -6.48
CA PHE A 139 12.22 -9.65 -6.41
C PHE A 139 13.50 -10.14 -5.71
N ALA A 140 13.38 -10.80 -4.56
CA ALA A 140 14.53 -11.32 -3.81
C ALA A 140 15.26 -12.43 -4.58
N LEU A 141 14.53 -13.26 -5.34
CA LEU A 141 15.12 -14.25 -6.24
C LEU A 141 15.92 -13.56 -7.35
N ILE A 142 15.36 -12.54 -8.02
CA ILE A 142 16.08 -11.76 -9.05
C ILE A 142 17.30 -11.08 -8.45
N ASP A 143 17.19 -10.45 -7.27
CA ASP A 143 18.32 -9.80 -6.58
C ASP A 143 19.46 -10.80 -6.29
N ARG A 144 19.11 -12.02 -5.87
CA ARG A 144 20.07 -13.10 -5.62
C ARG A 144 20.72 -13.62 -6.91
N LEU A 145 19.94 -13.91 -7.95
CA LEU A 145 20.45 -14.42 -9.23
C LEU A 145 21.35 -13.41 -9.94
N THR A 146 21.07 -12.12 -9.78
CA THR A 146 21.86 -11.03 -10.37
C THR A 146 22.93 -10.47 -9.43
N ALA A 147 23.16 -11.09 -8.27
CA ALA A 147 24.05 -10.55 -7.24
C ALA A 147 25.51 -10.37 -7.69
N HIS A 148 25.98 -11.27 -8.56
CA HIS A 148 27.35 -11.27 -9.08
C HIS A 148 27.49 -10.53 -10.42
N LEU A 149 26.36 -10.09 -10.99
CA LEU A 149 26.32 -9.42 -12.28
C LEU A 149 26.39 -7.90 -12.09
N PRO A 150 26.81 -7.15 -13.12
CA PRO A 150 26.72 -5.69 -13.11
C PRO A 150 25.27 -5.23 -12.86
N THR A 151 25.08 -4.10 -12.19
CA THR A 151 23.75 -3.54 -11.90
C THR A 151 22.88 -3.39 -13.16
N ALA A 152 23.50 -3.14 -14.32
CA ALA A 152 22.84 -3.05 -15.61
C ALA A 152 22.07 -4.33 -16.01
N SER A 153 22.49 -5.51 -15.52
CA SER A 153 21.79 -6.79 -15.75
C SER A 153 20.36 -6.83 -15.19
N ARG A 154 20.01 -5.88 -14.31
CA ARG A 154 18.67 -5.75 -13.74
C ARG A 154 17.73 -4.88 -14.57
N ILE A 155 18.27 -4.06 -15.49
CA ILE A 155 17.50 -3.16 -16.33
C ILE A 155 16.51 -3.92 -17.23
N PRO A 156 16.88 -5.05 -17.87
CA PRO A 156 15.93 -5.83 -18.67
C PRO A 156 14.66 -6.24 -17.91
N PHE A 157 14.76 -6.56 -16.61
CA PHE A 157 13.60 -6.93 -15.80
C PHE A 157 12.61 -5.78 -15.59
N LEU A 158 13.06 -4.52 -15.69
CA LEU A 158 12.17 -3.35 -15.61
C LEU A 158 11.22 -3.25 -16.80
N PHE A 159 11.55 -3.90 -17.92
CA PHE A 159 10.71 -3.95 -19.12
C PHE A 159 10.08 -5.32 -19.31
N LEU A 160 10.83 -6.40 -19.06
CA LEU A 160 10.33 -7.76 -19.25
C LEU A 160 9.12 -8.07 -18.35
N LEU A 161 9.17 -7.67 -17.07
CA LEU A 161 8.11 -8.04 -16.12
C LEU A 161 6.77 -7.32 -16.39
N PRO A 162 6.73 -5.99 -16.64
CA PRO A 162 5.47 -5.33 -17.04
C PRO A 162 4.95 -5.84 -18.39
N PHE A 163 5.85 -6.14 -19.33
CA PHE A 163 5.45 -6.74 -20.61
C PHE A 163 4.78 -8.11 -20.41
N LEU A 164 5.40 -9.00 -19.63
CA LEU A 164 4.82 -10.29 -19.30
C LEU A 164 3.49 -10.16 -18.54
N ALA A 165 3.36 -9.16 -17.66
CA ALA A 165 2.09 -8.87 -16.98
C ALA A 165 0.98 -8.58 -17.99
N SER A 166 1.24 -7.72 -18.98
CA SER A 166 0.28 -7.42 -20.05
C SER A 166 -0.04 -8.63 -20.93
N VAL A 167 0.93 -9.50 -21.20
CA VAL A 167 0.69 -10.75 -21.96
C VAL A 167 -0.22 -11.69 -21.18
N VAL A 168 0.02 -11.88 -19.87
CA VAL A 168 -0.81 -12.72 -19.00
C VAL A 168 -2.24 -12.18 -18.93
N GLU A 169 -2.39 -10.88 -18.69
CA GLU A 169 -3.68 -10.18 -18.62
C GLU A 169 -4.45 -10.31 -19.95
N ALA A 170 -3.81 -10.01 -21.08
CA ALA A 170 -4.44 -10.11 -22.39
C ALA A 170 -4.88 -11.54 -22.72
N THR A 171 -4.05 -12.55 -22.40
CA THR A 171 -4.35 -13.96 -22.70
C THR A 171 -5.56 -14.46 -21.91
N LEU A 172 -5.64 -14.13 -20.62
CA LEU A 172 -6.73 -14.59 -19.75
C LEU A 172 -8.01 -13.78 -19.95
N SER A 173 -7.89 -12.49 -20.25
CA SER A 173 -9.03 -11.63 -20.62
C SER A 173 -9.73 -12.12 -21.89
N LEU A 174 -8.98 -12.59 -22.89
CA LEU A 174 -9.54 -13.22 -24.09
C LEU A 174 -10.36 -14.49 -23.77
N GLN A 175 -10.07 -15.14 -22.64
CA GLN A 175 -10.78 -16.32 -22.14
C GLN A 175 -11.89 -15.96 -21.14
N GLY A 176 -12.16 -14.66 -20.92
CA GLY A 176 -13.15 -14.18 -19.95
C GLY A 176 -12.80 -14.50 -18.50
N SER A 177 -11.53 -14.79 -18.20
CA SER A 177 -11.06 -15.17 -16.86
C SER A 177 -10.20 -14.06 -16.26
N LEU A 178 -10.35 -13.82 -14.95
CA LEU A 178 -9.41 -12.99 -14.20
C LEU A 178 -8.04 -13.66 -14.09
N VAL A 179 -7.03 -12.93 -13.65
CA VAL A 179 -5.70 -13.52 -13.44
C VAL A 179 -5.66 -14.23 -12.08
N PRO A 180 -5.47 -15.57 -12.02
CA PRO A 180 -5.37 -16.28 -10.75
C PRO A 180 -4.22 -15.73 -9.90
N TRP A 181 -4.48 -15.56 -8.60
CA TRP A 181 -3.50 -15.03 -7.64
C TRP A 181 -2.87 -13.69 -8.04
N HIS A 182 -3.53 -12.93 -8.92
CA HIS A 182 -3.04 -11.67 -9.48
C HIS A 182 -1.61 -11.75 -10.00
N LEU A 183 -1.28 -12.79 -10.77
CA LEU A 183 0.07 -13.02 -11.31
C LEU A 183 0.62 -11.81 -12.08
N ASN A 184 -0.20 -11.11 -12.85
CA ASN A 184 0.12 -9.82 -13.49
C ASN A 184 0.54 -8.76 -12.45
N ALA A 185 -0.22 -8.59 -11.36
CA ALA A 185 0.11 -7.66 -10.29
C ALA A 185 1.38 -8.08 -9.53
N VAL A 186 1.66 -9.38 -9.40
CA VAL A 186 2.93 -9.89 -8.85
C VAL A 186 4.12 -9.46 -9.71
N LEU A 187 4.01 -9.54 -11.04
CA LEU A 187 5.05 -9.09 -11.97
C LEU A 187 5.26 -7.56 -11.91
N ILE A 188 4.16 -6.81 -11.85
CA ILE A 188 4.18 -5.35 -11.71
C ILE A 188 4.79 -4.91 -10.36
N SER A 189 4.35 -5.50 -9.26
CA SER A 189 4.87 -5.20 -7.92
C SER A 189 6.35 -5.55 -7.76
N THR A 190 6.80 -6.62 -8.40
CA THR A 190 8.22 -6.98 -8.49
C THR A 190 9.02 -5.88 -9.19
N THR A 191 8.47 -5.33 -10.28
CA THR A 191 9.10 -4.23 -11.02
C THR A 191 9.26 -2.99 -10.15
N PHE A 192 8.19 -2.60 -9.43
CA PHE A 192 8.26 -1.47 -8.49
C PHE A 192 9.25 -1.74 -7.34
N SER A 193 9.34 -2.97 -6.85
CA SER A 193 10.35 -3.35 -5.84
C SER A 193 11.78 -3.26 -6.39
N LEU A 194 12.01 -3.65 -7.66
CA LEU A 194 13.29 -3.44 -8.34
C LEU A 194 13.63 -1.96 -8.45
N ILE A 195 12.68 -1.12 -8.86
CA ILE A 195 12.84 0.35 -8.91
C ILE A 195 13.26 0.88 -7.54
N GLY A 196 12.54 0.51 -6.48
CA GLY A 196 12.89 0.88 -5.10
C GLY A 196 14.30 0.47 -4.71
N ASN A 197 14.73 -0.75 -5.06
CA ASN A 197 16.09 -1.20 -4.78
C ASN A 197 17.16 -0.43 -5.56
N GLN A 198 16.88 -0.04 -6.81
CA GLN A 198 17.79 0.81 -7.58
C GLN A 198 17.89 2.21 -6.99
N LEU A 199 16.76 2.80 -6.57
CA LEU A 199 16.76 4.08 -5.85
C LEU A 199 17.61 4.01 -4.57
N ARG A 200 17.56 2.88 -3.84
CA ARG A 200 18.42 2.63 -2.67
C ARG A 200 19.91 2.62 -3.06
N ARG A 201 20.28 2.08 -4.21
CA ARG A 201 21.68 2.06 -4.66
C ARG A 201 22.18 3.45 -5.02
N LEU A 202 21.31 4.30 -5.58
CA LEU A 202 21.65 5.66 -6.00
C LEU A 202 21.71 6.65 -4.84
N ASN A 203 20.74 6.62 -3.92
CA ASN A 203 20.59 7.62 -2.85
C ASN A 203 20.65 7.02 -1.43
N GLY A 204 20.88 5.72 -1.29
CA GLY A 204 20.79 5.04 0.00
C GLY A 204 19.38 5.12 0.58
N LEU A 205 19.31 5.33 1.89
CA LEU A 205 18.08 5.63 2.62
C LEU A 205 18.03 7.10 3.06
N ASN A 206 18.79 7.96 2.39
CA ASN A 206 18.82 9.38 2.69
C ASN A 206 17.48 10.01 2.35
N GLU A 207 17.14 11.07 3.08
CA GLU A 207 15.95 11.86 2.75
C GLU A 207 16.09 12.45 1.35
N TRP A 208 14.97 12.59 0.65
CA TRP A 208 14.95 13.17 -0.68
C TRP A 208 14.91 14.70 -0.56
N SER A 209 15.92 15.37 -1.11
CA SER A 209 16.04 16.83 -1.20
C SER A 209 17.22 17.23 -2.07
N ILE A 210 17.10 18.35 -2.76
CA ILE A 210 18.16 19.00 -3.53
C ILE A 210 18.77 20.17 -2.73
N GLY A 211 18.65 20.13 -1.41
CA GLY A 211 19.28 21.11 -0.50
C GLY A 211 18.59 22.48 -0.45
N SER A 212 17.47 22.66 -1.15
CA SER A 212 16.65 23.88 -1.11
C SER A 212 15.17 23.54 -1.13
N ALA A 213 14.46 23.91 -0.06
CA ALA A 213 13.02 23.65 0.07
C ALA A 213 12.20 24.29 -1.04
N ALA A 214 12.61 25.47 -1.54
CA ALA A 214 11.93 26.12 -2.65
C ALA A 214 12.10 25.34 -3.97
N ARG A 215 13.30 24.80 -4.24
CA ARG A 215 13.55 23.98 -5.44
C ARG A 215 12.82 22.64 -5.36
N ASP A 216 12.86 22.00 -4.20
CA ASP A 216 12.16 20.74 -3.97
C ASP A 216 10.64 20.91 -4.14
N LEU A 217 10.07 22.01 -3.63
CA LEU A 217 8.66 22.34 -3.82
C LEU A 217 8.35 22.61 -5.29
N ALA A 218 9.15 23.41 -5.99
CA ALA A 218 8.95 23.70 -7.41
C ALA A 218 8.99 22.43 -8.27
N LEU A 219 9.94 21.53 -8.01
CA LEU A 219 10.04 20.24 -8.72
C LEU A 219 8.90 19.29 -8.35
N ALA A 220 8.48 19.24 -7.08
CA ALA A 220 7.33 18.46 -6.67
C ALA A 220 6.04 18.98 -7.33
N SER A 221 5.85 20.29 -7.42
CA SER A 221 4.71 20.92 -8.09
C SER A 221 4.74 20.67 -9.61
N ALA A 222 5.89 20.85 -10.27
CA ALA A 222 6.04 20.56 -11.70
C ALA A 222 5.81 19.06 -12.00
N GLY A 223 6.41 18.17 -11.19
CA GLY A 223 6.19 16.74 -11.28
C GLY A 223 4.73 16.35 -11.03
N THR A 224 4.04 17.03 -10.11
CA THR A 224 2.60 16.82 -9.88
C THR A 224 1.79 17.19 -11.12
N MET A 225 2.10 18.31 -11.79
CA MET A 225 1.43 18.67 -13.04
C MET A 225 1.59 17.60 -14.12
N VAL A 226 2.81 17.09 -14.31
CA VAL A 226 3.09 16.00 -15.25
C VAL A 226 2.36 14.72 -14.84
N LEU A 227 2.33 14.40 -13.54
CA LEU A 227 1.58 13.25 -13.01
C LEU A 227 0.08 13.36 -13.30
N LEU A 228 -0.52 14.52 -13.09
CA LEU A 228 -1.93 14.75 -13.36
C LEU A 228 -2.24 14.56 -14.85
N LEU A 229 -1.38 15.06 -15.74
CA LEU A 229 -1.53 14.86 -17.18
C LEU A 229 -1.41 13.37 -17.56
N LEU A 230 -0.33 12.70 -17.15
CA LEU A 230 -0.09 11.31 -17.52
C LEU A 230 -1.10 10.33 -16.91
N SER A 231 -1.57 10.58 -15.68
CA SER A 231 -2.63 9.77 -15.07
C SER A 231 -4.01 10.05 -15.68
N SER A 232 -4.29 11.27 -16.15
CA SER A 232 -5.50 11.55 -16.94
C SER A 232 -5.50 10.78 -18.25
N VAL A 233 -4.35 10.73 -18.94
CA VAL A 233 -4.20 9.95 -20.18
C VAL A 233 -4.30 8.44 -19.90
N ASN A 234 -3.75 7.97 -18.78
CA ASN A 234 -3.83 6.55 -18.42
C ASN A 234 -5.23 6.13 -17.94
N GLY A 235 -5.99 7.03 -17.34
CA GLY A 235 -7.28 6.71 -16.72
C GLY A 235 -7.16 5.98 -15.38
N PHE A 236 -8.30 5.48 -14.90
CA PHE A 236 -8.39 4.81 -13.61
C PHE A 236 -7.65 3.47 -13.63
N THR A 237 -6.77 3.29 -12.65
CA THR A 237 -6.04 2.04 -12.45
C THR A 237 -6.54 1.31 -11.21
N ASP A 238 -6.81 0.02 -11.34
CA ASP A 238 -7.15 -0.87 -10.25
C ASP A 238 -6.60 -2.27 -10.52
N ILE A 239 -5.38 -2.52 -10.03
CA ILE A 239 -4.72 -3.80 -10.23
C ILE A 239 -5.34 -4.95 -9.41
N ALA A 240 -6.33 -4.66 -8.54
CA ALA A 240 -7.13 -5.67 -7.84
C ALA A 240 -8.09 -6.41 -8.79
N VAL A 241 -8.40 -5.80 -9.93
CA VAL A 241 -9.29 -6.34 -10.96
C VAL A 241 -8.56 -6.35 -12.31
N ASP A 242 -7.23 -6.46 -12.25
CA ASP A 242 -6.35 -6.54 -13.42
C ASP A 242 -6.45 -5.33 -14.36
N ASN A 243 -6.80 -4.16 -13.85
CA ASN A 243 -6.88 -2.92 -14.63
C ASN A 243 -5.67 -2.01 -14.41
N THR A 244 -4.79 -1.90 -15.40
CA THR A 244 -3.62 -0.99 -15.37
C THR A 244 -3.85 0.37 -16.04
N GLY A 245 -5.09 0.66 -16.45
CA GLY A 245 -5.45 1.82 -17.26
C GLY A 245 -5.19 1.57 -18.75
N ALA A 246 -4.98 2.64 -19.51
CA ALA A 246 -4.71 2.58 -20.95
C ALA A 246 -3.39 1.86 -21.28
N SER A 247 -2.40 1.90 -20.38
CA SER A 247 -1.13 1.21 -20.59
C SER A 247 -0.41 0.91 -19.27
N VAL A 248 0.09 -0.33 -19.14
CA VAL A 248 0.99 -0.72 -18.05
C VAL A 248 2.21 0.20 -17.96
N TRP A 249 2.70 0.74 -19.08
CA TRP A 249 3.88 1.61 -19.12
C TRP A 249 3.58 2.99 -18.53
N LEU A 250 2.43 3.56 -18.85
CA LEU A 250 1.97 4.79 -18.22
C LEU A 250 1.75 4.58 -16.72
N TYR A 251 1.22 3.42 -16.33
CA TYR A 251 1.11 3.06 -14.92
C TYR A 251 2.48 2.94 -14.24
N MET A 252 3.50 2.37 -14.89
CA MET A 252 4.86 2.29 -14.33
C MET A 252 5.46 3.69 -14.14
N VAL A 253 5.26 4.59 -15.10
CA VAL A 253 5.73 5.98 -15.04
C VAL A 253 5.01 6.75 -13.93
N ASN A 254 3.67 6.70 -13.90
CA ASN A 254 2.85 7.35 -12.88
C ASN A 254 3.19 6.84 -11.48
N GLY A 255 3.30 5.52 -11.30
CA GLY A 255 3.65 4.90 -10.04
C GLY A 255 5.00 5.33 -9.51
N THR A 256 6.01 5.40 -10.39
CA THR A 256 7.37 5.82 -10.01
C THR A 256 7.41 7.31 -9.69
N MET A 257 6.81 8.16 -10.53
CA MET A 257 6.82 9.61 -10.37
C MET A 257 6.02 10.06 -9.14
N GLY A 258 4.81 9.52 -8.95
CA GLY A 258 4.00 9.79 -7.76
C GLY A 258 4.70 9.38 -6.47
N SER A 259 5.41 8.24 -6.49
CA SER A 259 6.21 7.80 -5.33
C SER A 259 7.36 8.75 -5.03
N ALA A 260 8.08 9.22 -6.06
CA ALA A 260 9.16 10.20 -5.89
C ALA A 260 8.65 11.53 -5.31
N ILE A 261 7.47 12.01 -5.75
CA ILE A 261 6.83 13.21 -5.20
C ILE A 261 6.50 12.99 -3.72
N VAL A 262 5.91 11.85 -3.35
CA VAL A 262 5.62 11.51 -1.95
C VAL A 262 6.90 11.47 -1.11
N PHE A 263 8.00 10.91 -1.62
CA PHE A 263 9.27 10.87 -0.89
C PHE A 263 9.82 12.27 -0.62
N THR A 264 9.75 13.17 -1.59
CA THR A 264 10.15 14.58 -1.41
C THR A 264 9.29 15.27 -0.35
N VAL A 265 7.96 15.15 -0.45
CA VAL A 265 7.01 15.72 0.53
C VAL A 265 7.27 15.16 1.93
N ALA A 266 7.40 13.83 2.05
CA ALA A 266 7.70 13.17 3.32
C ALA A 266 9.05 13.59 3.91
N GLY A 267 10.06 13.83 3.06
CA GLY A 267 11.35 14.38 3.45
C GLY A 267 11.22 15.77 4.09
N HIS A 268 10.41 16.66 3.51
CA HIS A 268 10.14 17.98 4.12
C HIS A 268 9.35 17.88 5.42
N VAL A 269 8.31 17.05 5.45
CA VAL A 269 7.52 16.81 6.68
C VAL A 269 8.41 16.28 7.81
N ALA A 270 9.37 15.41 7.50
CA ALA A 270 10.32 14.90 8.49
C ALA A 270 11.19 16.02 9.10
N ARG A 271 11.53 17.06 8.31
CA ARG A 271 12.34 18.21 8.72
C ARG A 271 11.55 19.30 9.46
N SER A 272 10.32 19.58 9.04
CA SER A 272 9.53 20.72 9.56
C SER A 272 9.01 20.52 10.99
N GLY A 273 9.10 19.31 11.54
CA GLY A 273 8.67 19.01 12.91
C GLY A 273 7.16 19.18 13.12
N GLY A 274 6.72 19.19 14.39
CA GLY A 274 5.33 19.47 14.73
C GLY A 274 4.35 18.27 14.69
N ARG A 275 3.06 18.59 14.86
CA ARG A 275 1.98 17.60 15.01
C ARG A 275 1.75 16.78 13.73
N VAL A 276 1.81 17.42 12.56
CA VAL A 276 1.62 16.76 11.26
C VAL A 276 2.64 15.65 11.04
N ARG A 277 3.93 15.93 11.27
CA ARG A 277 4.99 14.91 11.23
C ARG A 277 4.69 13.76 12.19
N GLY A 278 4.38 14.07 13.45
CA GLY A 278 4.08 13.06 14.46
C GLY A 278 2.92 12.14 14.07
N SER A 279 1.85 12.72 13.53
CA SER A 279 0.68 11.97 13.07
C SER A 279 1.00 11.09 11.86
N LEU A 280 1.67 11.61 10.83
CA LEU A 280 2.01 10.85 9.62
C LEU A 280 2.99 9.70 9.93
N VAL A 281 4.03 9.97 10.72
CA VAL A 281 4.97 8.93 11.18
C VAL A 281 4.24 7.89 12.03
N SER A 282 3.34 8.31 12.92
CA SER A 282 2.57 7.36 13.71
C SER A 282 1.63 6.53 12.84
N LEU A 283 0.97 7.12 11.85
CA LEU A 283 0.06 6.41 10.93
C LEU A 283 0.83 5.41 10.06
N GLY A 284 1.99 5.80 9.52
CA GLY A 284 2.88 4.90 8.80
C GLY A 284 3.39 3.75 9.66
N ASN A 285 3.56 3.99 10.97
CA ASN A 285 3.83 2.97 11.96
C ASN A 285 2.63 2.08 12.32
N TYR A 286 1.47 2.25 11.74
CA TYR A 286 0.39 1.26 11.86
C TYR A 286 -0.21 0.97 10.49
N SER A 287 0.56 1.17 9.41
CA SER A 287 0.00 1.25 8.07
C SER A 287 -0.64 -0.06 7.63
N GLN A 288 -0.04 -1.20 7.96
CA GLN A 288 -0.58 -2.51 7.59
C GLN A 288 -1.88 -2.80 8.35
N GLU A 289 -1.88 -2.60 9.67
CA GLU A 289 -3.04 -2.86 10.52
C GLU A 289 -4.22 -1.95 10.15
N VAL A 290 -3.95 -0.67 9.87
CA VAL A 290 -4.95 0.29 9.41
C VAL A 290 -5.45 -0.05 8.01
N TYR A 291 -4.54 -0.44 7.10
CA TYR A 291 -4.90 -0.90 5.76
C TYR A 291 -5.85 -2.10 5.80
N GLU A 292 -5.59 -3.07 6.66
CA GLU A 292 -6.39 -4.29 6.74
C GLU A 292 -7.80 -4.05 7.34
N ILE A 293 -7.94 -3.09 8.28
CA ILE A 293 -9.22 -2.88 8.99
C ILE A 293 -10.11 -1.74 8.43
N HIS A 294 -9.54 -0.77 7.70
CA HIS A 294 -10.30 0.43 7.30
C HIS A 294 -11.56 0.20 6.44
N PRO A 295 -11.65 -0.80 5.55
CA PRO A 295 -12.86 -0.98 4.75
C PRO A 295 -14.07 -1.33 5.62
N ILE A 296 -13.85 -2.10 6.69
CA ILE A 296 -14.91 -2.44 7.67
C ILE A 296 -15.41 -1.17 8.37
N MET A 297 -14.51 -0.22 8.65
CA MET A 297 -14.87 1.03 9.34
C MET A 297 -15.73 1.95 8.47
N PHE A 298 -15.74 1.81 7.15
CA PHE A 298 -16.64 2.58 6.29
C PHE A 298 -18.11 2.23 6.50
N TYR A 299 -18.44 1.02 6.95
CA TYR A 299 -19.82 0.61 7.25
C TYR A 299 -20.41 1.32 8.46
N LEU A 300 -19.59 1.96 9.31
CA LEU A 300 -20.10 2.75 10.44
C LEU A 300 -20.96 3.94 9.98
N VAL A 301 -20.67 4.52 8.81
CA VAL A 301 -21.47 5.63 8.25
C VAL A 301 -22.88 5.17 7.87
N PRO A 302 -23.07 4.21 6.94
CA PRO A 302 -24.42 3.76 6.57
C PRO A 302 -25.17 3.16 7.76
N VAL A 303 -24.51 2.41 8.67
CA VAL A 303 -25.16 1.91 9.89
C VAL A 303 -25.69 3.05 10.75
N SER A 304 -24.91 4.11 10.95
CA SER A 304 -25.36 5.28 11.72
C SER A 304 -26.54 5.99 11.05
N LEU A 305 -26.55 6.10 9.72
CA LEU A 305 -27.67 6.69 8.97
C LEU A 305 -28.95 5.86 9.08
N VAL A 306 -28.84 4.53 9.01
CA VAL A 306 -30.00 3.63 9.23
C VAL A 306 -30.57 3.82 10.65
N LEU A 307 -29.71 3.94 11.67
CA LEU A 307 -30.15 4.21 13.05
C LEU A 307 -30.82 5.58 13.20
N LEU A 308 -30.52 6.54 12.32
CA LEU A 308 -31.18 7.84 12.23
C LEU A 308 -32.45 7.81 11.35
N GLY A 309 -32.89 6.63 10.91
CA GLY A 309 -34.12 6.45 10.13
C GLY A 309 -33.97 6.62 8.62
N TRP A 310 -32.75 6.66 8.08
CA TRP A 310 -32.53 6.73 6.64
C TRP A 310 -32.78 5.38 5.96
N THR A 311 -33.42 5.40 4.79
CA THR A 311 -33.61 4.21 3.96
C THR A 311 -32.34 3.87 3.18
N SER A 312 -32.22 2.62 2.73
CA SER A 312 -31.10 2.17 1.88
C SER A 312 -30.98 2.99 0.59
N THR A 313 -32.10 3.37 -0.01
CA THR A 313 -32.14 4.22 -1.22
C THR A 313 -31.59 5.62 -0.96
N GLN A 314 -31.93 6.24 0.17
CA GLN A 314 -31.40 7.56 0.55
C GLN A 314 -29.90 7.50 0.79
N ILE A 315 -29.43 6.45 1.49
CA ILE A 315 -28.00 6.23 1.75
C ILE A 315 -27.23 6.05 0.44
N ALA A 316 -27.77 5.25 -0.49
CA ALA A 316 -27.16 5.05 -1.80
C ALA A 316 -27.11 6.36 -2.61
N ALA A 317 -28.20 7.14 -2.62
CA ALA A 317 -28.27 8.42 -3.33
C ALA A 317 -27.28 9.47 -2.80
N CYS A 318 -26.96 9.43 -1.50
CA CYS A 318 -26.00 10.32 -0.87
C CYS A 318 -24.59 9.73 -0.75
N HIS A 319 -24.32 8.56 -1.36
CA HIS A 319 -23.03 7.87 -1.23
C HIS A 319 -21.87 8.83 -1.54
N SER A 320 -21.91 9.52 -2.67
CA SER A 320 -20.85 10.44 -3.12
C SER A 320 -20.69 11.67 -2.24
N ILE A 321 -21.66 12.03 -1.40
CA ILE A 321 -21.57 13.21 -0.52
C ILE A 321 -20.88 12.84 0.81
N PHE A 322 -21.03 11.59 1.26
CA PHE A 322 -20.50 11.14 2.54
C PHE A 322 -19.05 10.62 2.49
N TRP A 323 -18.35 10.71 1.36
CA TRP A 323 -16.94 10.29 1.27
C TRP A 323 -16.02 10.98 2.30
N PRO A 324 -16.16 12.29 2.63
CA PRO A 324 -15.27 12.92 3.62
C PRO A 324 -15.47 12.33 5.01
N LEU A 325 -16.73 12.04 5.37
CA LEU A 325 -17.07 11.41 6.64
C LEU A 325 -16.51 9.98 6.71
N ARG A 326 -16.67 9.21 5.62
CA ARG A 326 -16.06 7.87 5.49
C ARG A 326 -14.54 7.94 5.61
N LEU A 327 -13.87 8.91 4.99
CA LEU A 327 -12.43 9.10 5.11
C LEU A 327 -11.99 9.37 6.56
N VAL A 328 -12.67 10.29 7.25
CA VAL A 328 -12.34 10.65 8.64
C VAL A 328 -12.55 9.46 9.58
N ILE A 329 -13.68 8.77 9.46
CA ILE A 329 -13.99 7.58 10.28
C ILE A 329 -13.05 6.42 9.94
N GLY A 330 -12.91 6.12 8.65
CA GLY A 330 -12.07 5.05 8.14
C GLY A 330 -10.60 5.23 8.48
N THR A 331 -10.11 6.47 8.58
CA THR A 331 -8.74 6.74 9.05
C THR A 331 -8.67 6.72 10.58
N GLY A 332 -9.51 7.50 11.26
CA GLY A 332 -9.42 7.75 12.69
C GLY A 332 -9.74 6.51 13.54
N VAL A 333 -10.85 5.83 13.25
CA VAL A 333 -11.26 4.64 13.99
C VAL A 333 -10.31 3.48 13.74
N SER A 334 -9.89 3.28 12.49
CA SER A 334 -8.90 2.24 12.14
C SER A 334 -7.56 2.47 12.83
N PHE A 335 -7.09 3.72 12.86
CA PHE A 335 -5.85 4.07 13.57
C PHE A 335 -5.97 3.82 15.07
N LEU A 336 -7.10 4.18 15.69
CA LEU A 336 -7.35 3.90 17.11
C LEU A 336 -7.44 2.40 17.37
N ALA A 337 -8.13 1.63 16.53
CA ALA A 337 -8.22 0.18 16.61
C ALA A 337 -6.83 -0.45 16.49
N ALA A 338 -6.04 -0.05 15.49
CA ALA A 338 -4.67 -0.52 15.31
C ALA A 338 -3.80 -0.23 16.54
N LYS A 339 -3.82 1.01 17.03
CA LYS A 339 -2.97 1.46 18.13
C LYS A 339 -3.40 0.96 19.50
N LYS A 340 -4.69 0.89 19.80
CA LYS A 340 -5.20 0.60 21.15
C LYS A 340 -5.71 -0.84 21.31
N VAL A 341 -6.12 -1.50 20.24
CA VAL A 341 -6.67 -2.87 20.28
C VAL A 341 -5.68 -3.84 19.66
N ILE A 342 -5.41 -3.70 18.36
CA ILE A 342 -4.61 -4.68 17.60
C ILE A 342 -3.21 -4.82 18.19
N SER A 343 -2.56 -3.70 18.52
CA SER A 343 -1.18 -3.71 19.06
C SER A 343 -1.06 -4.31 20.46
N ARG A 344 -2.14 -4.33 21.25
CA ARG A 344 -2.11 -4.71 22.67
C ARG A 344 -2.37 -6.20 22.90
N HIS A 345 -3.08 -6.87 22.00
CA HIS A 345 -3.42 -8.29 22.18
C HIS A 345 -2.60 -9.21 21.27
N ARG A 346 -2.09 -10.30 21.85
CA ARG A 346 -1.22 -11.26 21.16
C ARG A 346 -1.88 -11.87 19.90
N ILE A 347 -3.17 -12.21 20.00
CA ILE A 347 -3.93 -12.84 18.91
C ILE A 347 -4.15 -11.85 17.77
N THR A 348 -4.59 -10.63 18.06
CA THR A 348 -4.79 -9.61 17.03
C THR A 348 -3.48 -9.20 16.38
N ARG A 349 -2.36 -9.16 17.12
CA ARG A 349 -1.04 -8.93 16.51
C ARG A 349 -0.68 -10.04 15.52
N LEU A 350 -0.93 -11.30 15.86
CA LEU A 350 -0.70 -12.42 14.93
C LEU A 350 -1.58 -12.29 13.69
N MET A 351 -2.86 -11.98 13.90
CA MET A 351 -3.86 -11.85 12.84
C MET A 351 -3.58 -10.70 11.86
N PHE A 352 -3.07 -9.55 12.31
CA PHE A 352 -2.88 -8.37 11.44
C PHE A 352 -1.43 -8.11 11.05
N ARG A 353 -0.46 -8.82 11.65
CA ARG A 353 0.99 -8.58 11.41
C ARG A 353 1.79 -9.86 11.20
N GLY A 354 1.18 -11.03 11.40
CA GLY A 354 1.91 -12.32 11.33
C GLY A 354 2.87 -12.57 12.49
N SER A 355 2.84 -11.73 13.53
CA SER A 355 3.79 -11.78 14.64
C SER A 355 3.09 -11.51 15.97
N THR A 356 3.45 -12.28 16.98
CA THR A 356 2.99 -12.08 18.36
C THR A 356 3.79 -11.02 19.11
N ALA A 357 4.90 -10.54 18.54
CA ALA A 357 5.84 -9.64 19.19
C ALA A 357 5.31 -8.20 19.28
N GLU A 358 5.65 -7.55 20.38
CA GLU A 358 5.42 -6.12 20.55
C GLU A 358 6.26 -5.30 19.58
N ARG A 359 5.70 -4.14 19.19
CA ARG A 359 6.43 -3.16 18.40
C ARG A 359 7.52 -2.58 19.30
N LYS A 360 8.78 -2.62 18.85
CA LYS A 360 9.84 -1.89 19.54
C LYS A 360 9.48 -0.40 19.52
N PRO A 361 9.56 0.32 20.66
CA PRO A 361 9.32 1.75 20.67
C PRO A 361 10.29 2.45 19.70
N PRO A 362 9.86 3.51 19.01
CA PRO A 362 10.77 4.28 18.17
C PRO A 362 11.94 4.78 19.02
N LEU A 363 13.15 4.72 18.46
CA LEU A 363 14.33 5.26 19.13
C LEU A 363 14.04 6.72 19.52
N PRO A 364 14.32 7.12 20.77
CA PRO A 364 14.02 8.46 21.24
C PRO A 364 14.69 9.48 20.32
N SER A 365 13.92 10.45 19.81
CA SER A 365 14.49 11.57 19.08
C SER A 365 15.32 12.38 20.07
N THR A 366 16.64 12.23 20.05
CA THR A 366 17.54 13.14 20.75
C THR A 366 17.29 14.52 20.14
N ARG A 367 16.54 15.38 20.84
CA ARG A 367 16.55 16.82 20.53
C ARG A 367 18.00 17.27 20.72
N PRO A 368 18.58 18.07 19.81
CA PRO A 368 19.79 18.77 20.15
C PRO A 368 19.44 19.68 21.33
N THR A 369 19.96 19.37 22.51
CA THR A 369 20.05 20.34 23.59
C THR A 369 20.89 21.47 23.04
N GLY A 370 20.27 22.63 22.84
CA GLY A 370 20.98 23.82 22.38
C GLY A 370 22.18 24.06 23.29
N SER A 371 23.36 24.20 22.68
CA SER A 371 24.49 24.82 23.33
C SER A 371 24.06 26.24 23.68
N GLN A 372 23.79 26.48 24.97
CA GLN A 372 23.83 27.81 25.52
C GLN A 372 25.29 28.26 25.43
N SER A 373 25.55 29.23 24.56
CA SER A 373 26.69 30.14 24.68
C SER A 373 26.46 31.09 25.84
#